data_AF-A0A820LPL4-F1
#
_entry.id   AF-A0A820LPL4-F1
#
_cell.length_a   1.000
_cell.length_b   1.000
_cell.length_c   1.000
_cell.angle_alpha   90.00
_cell.angle_beta   90.00
_cell.angle_gamma   90.00
#
_symmetry.space_group_name_H-M   'P 1'
#
loop_
_entity.id
_entity.type
_entity.pdbx_description
1 polymer ?
#
loop_
_entity_poly.entity_id
_entity_poly.type
_entity_poly.pdbx_seq_one_letter_code
_entity_poly.pdbx_strand_id
1 'polypeptide(L)'
;MSNNMPDKVLDLLNEMTIKPNNFTLTILFNACGKLANDRAMKIGKKLLDEIPDNYRNDNILLTSVTHMLMKFGDIQSAERV
;
A
#
# COMPACT_ATOMS: atom_id res chain seq x y z
N MET A 1 5.30 -17.54 17.29
CA MET A 1 5.41 -17.57 15.83
C MET A 1 4.80 -16.28 15.29
N SER A 2 5.62 -15.26 15.04
CA SER A 2 5.16 -13.99 14.48
C SER A 2 4.81 -14.24 13.00
N ASN A 3 3.56 -14.01 12.61
CA ASN A 3 3.11 -14.21 11.22
C ASN A 3 3.81 -13.21 10.28
N ASN A 4 4.85 -13.65 9.56
CA ASN A 4 5.60 -12.85 8.57
C ASN A 4 4.87 -12.68 7.23
N MET A 5 3.54 -12.80 7.20
CA MET A 5 2.74 -12.71 5.98
C MET A 5 2.81 -11.33 5.29
N PRO A 6 2.83 -10.20 6.02
CA PRO A 6 2.94 -8.90 5.37
C PRO A 6 4.25 -8.70 4.59
N ASP A 7 5.39 -9.20 5.08
CA ASP A 7 6.66 -9.15 4.34
C ASP A 7 6.60 -9.97 3.05
N LYS A 8 6.02 -11.18 3.11
CA LYS A 8 5.84 -12.03 1.92
C LYS A 8 4.99 -11.36 0.83
N VAL A 9 4.00 -10.56 1.22
CA VAL A 9 3.18 -9.80 0.27
C VAL A 9 4.05 -8.82 -0.55
N LEU A 10 5.04 -8.19 0.08
CA LEU A 10 5.96 -7.28 -0.61
C LEU A 10 6.98 -8.01 -1.47
N ASP A 11 7.37 -9.23 -1.09
CA ASP A 11 8.24 -10.08 -1.91
C ASP A 11 7.50 -10.51 -3.19
N LEU A 12 6.27 -11.01 -3.05
CA LEU A 12 5.42 -11.46 -4.14
C LEU A 12 5.13 -10.36 -5.17
N LEU A 13 5.05 -9.09 -4.74
CA LEU A 13 4.87 -7.96 -5.66
C LEU A 13 5.90 -7.96 -6.80
N ASN A 14 7.16 -8.31 -6.53
CA ASN A 14 8.21 -8.33 -7.56
C ASN A 14 8.14 -9.58 -8.44
N GLU A 15 7.45 -10.62 -8.00
CA GLU A 15 7.25 -11.87 -8.75
C GLU A 15 5.98 -11.81 -9.63
N MET A 16 5.11 -10.82 -9.41
CA MET A 16 3.90 -10.65 -10.19
C MET A 16 4.22 -10.33 -11.66
N THR A 17 3.71 -11.16 -12.57
CA THR A 17 3.79 -10.93 -14.02
C THR A 17 2.61 -10.10 -14.56
N ILE A 18 1.64 -9.80 -13.69
CA ILE A 18 0.41 -9.07 -14.01
C ILE A 18 0.38 -7.79 -13.18
N LYS A 19 -0.10 -6.70 -13.79
CA LYS A 19 -0.28 -5.43 -13.07
C LYS A 19 -1.31 -5.59 -11.93
N PRO A 20 -0.99 -5.15 -10.70
CA PRO A 20 -1.95 -5.13 -9.60
C PRO A 20 -3.23 -4.37 -9.95
N ASN A 21 -4.39 -4.93 -9.62
CA ASN A 21 -5.67 -4.22 -9.66
C ASN A 21 -5.93 -3.50 -8.32
N ASN A 22 -7.04 -2.77 -8.23
CA ASN A 22 -7.47 -2.05 -7.02
C ASN A 22 -7.53 -2.93 -5.76
N PHE A 23 -8.00 -4.17 -5.86
CA PHE A 23 -8.03 -5.12 -4.75
C PHE A 23 -6.62 -5.52 -4.30
N THR A 24 -5.73 -5.86 -5.24
CA THR A 24 -4.33 -6.19 -4.92
C THR A 24 -3.62 -4.99 -4.30
N LEU A 25 -3.81 -3.78 -4.83
CA LEU A 25 -3.24 -2.55 -4.27
C LEU A 25 -3.73 -2.31 -2.84
N THR A 26 -5.02 -2.53 -2.56
CA THR A 26 -5.58 -2.42 -1.21
C THR A 26 -4.87 -3.36 -0.21
N ILE A 27 -4.60 -4.60 -0.62
CA ILE A 27 -3.88 -5.58 0.20
C ILE A 27 -2.43 -5.12 0.43
N LEU A 28 -1.77 -4.62 -0.62
CA LEU A 28 -0.39 -4.13 -0.55
C LEU A 28 -0.25 -2.93 0.41
N PHE A 29 -1.15 -1.95 0.34
CA PHE A 29 -1.15 -0.80 1.25
C PHE A 29 -1.38 -1.21 2.70
N ASN A 30 -2.33 -2.12 2.95
CA ASN A 30 -2.55 -2.67 4.28
C ASN A 30 -1.34 -3.45 4.81
N ALA A 31 -0.65 -4.21 3.96
CA ALA A 31 0.60 -4.88 4.33
C ALA A 31 1.68 -3.85 4.70
N CYS A 32 1.84 -2.80 3.89
CA CYS A 32 2.80 -1.72 4.18
C CYS A 32 2.52 -1.05 5.53
N GLY A 33 1.26 -0.70 5.81
CA GLY A 33 0.86 -0.11 7.08
C GLY A 33 1.03 -1.04 8.29
N LYS A 34 0.89 -2.36 8.10
CA LYS A 34 1.16 -3.36 9.15
C LYS A 34 2.65 -3.52 9.44
N LEU A 35 3.49 -3.45 8.39
CA LEU A 35 4.94 -3.58 8.51
C LEU A 35 5.59 -2.35 9.15
N ALA A 36 5.08 -1.15 8.81
CA ALA A 36 5.53 0.12 9.38
C ALA A 36 7.06 0.27 9.43
N ASN A 37 7.75 -0.16 8.38
CA ASN A 37 9.21 -0.09 8.24
C ASN A 37 9.62 0.66 6.94
N ASP A 38 10.89 1.04 6.83
CA ASP A 38 11.39 1.85 5.71
C ASP A 38 11.17 1.19 4.33
N ARG A 39 11.27 -0.14 4.25
CA ARG A 39 11.03 -0.89 3.02
C ARG A 39 9.57 -0.73 2.58
N ALA A 40 8.65 -0.95 3.51
CA ALA A 40 7.21 -0.79 3.28
C ALA A 40 6.84 0.65 2.92
N MET A 41 7.47 1.65 3.55
CA MET A 41 7.24 3.06 3.22
C MET A 41 7.63 3.37 1.77
N LYS A 42 8.82 2.94 1.35
CA LYS A 42 9.32 3.16 -0.02
C LYS A 42 8.42 2.50 -1.07
N ILE A 43 8.01 1.25 -0.83
CA ILE A 43 7.11 0.53 -1.73
C ILE A 43 5.73 1.18 -1.76
N GLY A 44 5.16 1.52 -0.59
CA GLY A 44 3.86 2.18 -0.49
C GLY A 44 3.81 3.51 -1.25
N LYS A 45 4.83 4.37 -1.11
CA LYS A 45 4.88 5.64 -1.86
C LYS A 45 4.98 5.42 -3.37
N LYS A 46 5.81 4.48 -3.81
CA LYS A 46 5.90 4.13 -5.24
C LYS A 46 4.55 3.64 -5.79
N LEU A 47 3.85 2.77 -5.05
CA LEU A 47 2.54 2.28 -5.45
C LEU A 47 1.50 3.40 -5.52
N LEU A 48 1.55 4.36 -4.58
CA LEU A 48 0.65 5.52 -4.56
C LEU A 48 0.83 6.39 -5.82
N ASP A 49 2.07 6.66 -6.21
CA ASP A 49 2.38 7.44 -7.41
C ASP A 49 1.94 6.72 -8.70
N GLU A 50 1.85 5.39 -8.67
CA GLU A 50 1.48 4.54 -9.81
C GLU A 50 -0.02 4.16 -9.85
N ILE A 51 -0.85 4.68 -8.91
CA ILE A 51 -2.29 4.40 -8.91
C ILE A 51 -2.94 4.94 -10.20
N PRO A 52 -3.60 4.08 -10.99
CA PRO A 52 -4.36 4.52 -12.16
C PRO A 52 -5.49 5.50 -11.83
N ASP A 53 -5.73 6.49 -12.69
CA ASP A 53 -6.76 7.51 -12.44
C ASP A 53 -8.18 6.92 -12.27
N ASN A 54 -8.48 5.81 -12.95
CA ASN A 54 -9.77 5.13 -12.80
C ASN A 54 -9.96 4.47 -11.43
N TYR A 55 -8.92 4.36 -10.59
CA TYR A 55 -9.01 3.85 -9.22
C TYR A 55 -9.04 4.96 -8.16
N ARG A 56 -8.90 6.23 -8.56
CA ARG A 56 -8.95 7.39 -7.64
C ARG A 56 -10.32 7.66 -7.01
N ASN A 57 -11.36 6.91 -7.39
CA ASN A 57 -12.69 6.96 -6.76
C ASN A 57 -13.00 5.69 -5.94
N ASP A 58 -12.05 4.77 -5.82
CA ASP A 58 -12.23 3.56 -5.01
C ASP A 58 -11.96 3.87 -3.53
N ASN A 59 -13.03 4.10 -2.77
CA ASN A 59 -12.94 4.45 -1.35
C ASN A 59 -12.23 3.40 -0.51
N ILE A 60 -12.30 2.11 -0.87
CA ILE A 60 -11.64 1.04 -0.11
C ILE A 60 -10.13 1.14 -0.32
N LEU A 61 -9.72 1.33 -1.57
CA LEU A 61 -8.32 1.57 -1.91
C LEU A 61 -7.79 2.82 -1.22
N LEU A 62 -8.47 3.96 -1.37
CA LEU A 62 -8.04 5.23 -0.76
C LEU A 62 -7.96 5.14 0.76
N THR A 63 -8.93 4.50 1.42
CA THR A 63 -8.88 4.28 2.88
C THR A 63 -7.65 3.46 3.28
N SER A 64 -7.26 2.47 2.49
CA SER A 64 -6.05 1.68 2.76
C SER A 64 -4.75 2.50 2.59
N VAL A 65 -4.72 3.43 1.63
CA VAL A 65 -3.62 4.39 1.43
C VAL A 65 -3.54 5.32 2.64
N THR A 66 -4.66 5.94 3.05
CA THR A 66 -4.74 6.82 4.22
C THR A 66 -4.26 6.09 5.48
N HIS A 67 -4.74 4.86 5.71
CA HIS A 67 -4.32 4.05 6.85
C HIS A 67 -2.81 3.76 6.82
N MET A 68 -2.26 3.44 5.65
CA MET A 68 -0.82 3.23 5.47
C MET A 68 -0.01 4.49 5.77
N LEU A 69 -0.40 5.65 5.23
CA LEU A 69 0.28 6.93 5.48
C LEU A 69 0.22 7.34 6.96
N MET A 70 -0.92 7.16 7.61
CA MET A 70 -1.08 7.40 9.06
C MET A 70 -0.13 6.54 9.90
N LYS A 71 0.09 5.28 9.51
CA LYS A 71 1.06 4.38 10.20
C LYS A 71 2.50 4.87 10.09
N PHE A 72 2.84 5.59 9.02
CA PHE A 72 4.14 6.23 8.83
C PHE A 72 4.20 7.67 9.37
N GLY A 73 3.12 8.21 9.93
CA GLY A 73 3.04 9.58 10.41
C GLY A 73 2.98 10.64 9.30
N ASP A 74 2.75 10.25 8.05
CA ASP A 74 2.67 11.16 6.89
C ASP A 74 1.25 11.75 6.75
N ILE A 75 0.86 12.53 7.77
CA ILE A 75 -0.49 13.11 7.89
C ILE A 75 -0.78 14.05 6.72
N GLN A 76 0.20 14.85 6.31
CA GLN A 76 0.03 15.81 5.20
C GLN A 76 -0.32 15.13 3.88
N SER A 77 0.30 13.98 3.59
CA SER A 77 -0.08 13.21 2.41
C SER A 77 -1.43 12.55 2.59
N ALA A 78 -1.73 12.03 3.80
CA ALA A 78 -3.01 11.37 4.09
C ALA A 78 -4.22 12.31 3.94
N GLU A 79 -4.08 13.60 4.25
CA GLU A 79 -5.12 14.62 4.04
C GLU A 79 -5.39 14.97 2.57
N ARG A 80 -4.46 14.62 1.67
CA ARG A 80 -4.54 14.91 0.22
C ARG A 80 -5.01 13.73 -0.62
N VAL A 81 -5.15 12.55 0.01
CA VAL A 81 -5.72 11.34 -0.59
C VAL A 81 -7.23 11.50 -0.66
#